data_AF-A0A3M1P307-F1
#
_entry.id   AF-A0A3M1P307-F1
#
_cell.length_a   1.000
_cell.length_b   1.000
_cell.length_c   1.000
_cell.angle_alpha   90.00
_cell.angle_beta   90.00
_cell.angle_gamma   90.00
#
_symmetry.space_group_name_H-M   'P 1'
#
loop_
_entity.id
_entity.type
_entity.pdbx_description
1 polymer ?
#
loop_
_entity_poly.entity_id
_entity_poly.type
_entity_poly.pdbx_seq_one_letter_code
_entity_poly.pdbx_strand_id
1 'polypeptide(L)' 'HVRAPKIALAYRFQIVDRIPTRNEDQRVDIIVTEEGVLHARPRGGRP' A
#
# COMPACT_ATOMS: atom_id res chain seq x y z
N HIS A 1 -3.18 11.25 -19.26
CA HIS A 1 -3.50 10.54 -17.99
C HIS A 1 -2.50 10.96 -16.92
N VAL A 2 -2.93 11.70 -15.90
CA VAL A 2 -2.07 12.03 -14.75
C VAL A 2 -2.17 10.88 -13.76
N ARG A 3 -1.05 10.24 -13.43
CA ARG A 3 -0.98 9.20 -12.39
C ARG A 3 -0.38 9.82 -11.14
N ALA A 4 -1.19 10.00 -10.11
CA ALA A 4 -0.74 10.47 -8.80
C ALA A 4 -0.49 9.27 -7.87
N PRO A 5 0.55 9.31 -7.01
CA PRO A 5 0.76 8.31 -5.97
C PRO A 5 -0.42 8.26 -5.00
N LYS A 6 -0.87 7.06 -4.64
CA LYS A 6 -1.88 6.86 -3.59
C LYS A 6 -1.21 6.53 -2.27
N ILE A 7 -1.49 7.36 -1.27
CA ILE A 7 -0.90 7.25 0.07
C ILE A 7 -2.01 6.95 1.07
N ALA A 8 -1.83 5.90 1.87
CA ALA A 8 -2.67 5.62 3.02
C ALA A 8 -1.98 6.09 4.31
N LEU A 9 -2.76 6.64 5.23
CA LEU A 9 -2.37 6.87 6.62
C LEU A 9 -3.03 5.79 7.47
N ALA A 10 -2.25 5.12 8.33
CA ALA A 10 -2.76 4.07 9.19
C ALA A 10 -1.88 3.94 10.44
N TYR A 11 -2.43 3.41 11.53
CA TYR A 11 -1.63 3.01 12.68
C TYR A 11 -0.96 1.65 12.45
N ARG A 12 0.15 1.37 13.15
CA ARG A 12 0.88 0.09 13.02
C ARG A 12 -0.01 -1.12 13.28
N PHE A 13 -0.92 -1.03 14.25
CA PHE A 13 -1.83 -2.12 14.61
C PHE A 13 -2.85 -2.46 13.51
N GLN A 14 -3.08 -1.56 12.54
CA GLN A 14 -3.95 -1.82 11.39
C GLN A 14 -3.23 -2.59 10.28
N ILE A 15 -1.90 -2.69 10.35
CA ILE A 15 -1.09 -3.39 9.36
C ILE A 15 -1.00 -4.87 9.72
N VAL A 16 -1.54 -5.71 8.83
CA VAL A 16 -1.55 -7.17 8.93
C VAL A 16 -0.81 -7.81 7.75
N ASP A 17 -0.37 -9.06 7.91
CA ASP A 17 0.40 -9.77 6.89
C ASP A 17 -0.39 -10.00 5.59
N ARG A 18 -1.70 -10.25 5.71
CA ARG A 18 -2.58 -10.49 4.56
C ARG A 18 -4.02 -10.11 4.87
N ILE A 19 -4.68 -9.53 3.89
CA ILE A 19 -6.14 -9.37 3.84
C ILE A 19 -6.72 -10.13 2.65
N PRO A 20 -7.98 -10.57 2.72
CA PRO A 20 -8.74 -10.93 1.53
C PRO A 20 -8.81 -9.72 0.60
N THR A 21 -8.63 -9.94 -0.70
CA THR A 21 -8.74 -8.89 -1.73
C THR A 21 -9.82 -9.25 -2.72
N ARG A 22 -10.60 -8.27 -3.16
CA ARG A 22 -11.58 -8.36 -4.25
C ARG A 22 -11.03 -7.68 -5.50
N ASN A 23 -11.72 -7.87 -6.63
CA ASN A 23 -11.29 -7.30 -7.91
C ASN A 23 -11.48 -5.79 -7.97
N GLU A 24 -12.40 -5.27 -7.17
CA GLU A 24 -12.72 -3.84 -7.09
C GLU A 24 -11.77 -3.09 -6.14
N ASP A 25 -10.99 -3.82 -5.32
CA ASP A 25 -10.10 -3.20 -4.35
C ASP A 25 -8.95 -2.48 -5.04
N GLN A 26 -8.76 -1.22 -4.66
CA GLN A 26 -7.69 -0.42 -5.20
C GLN A 26 -6.48 -0.42 -4.25
N ARG A 27 -5.32 -0.84 -4.78
CA ARG A 27 -4.06 -0.77 -4.04
C ARG A 27 -3.59 0.67 -3.89
N VAL A 28 -2.95 0.92 -2.75
CA VAL A 28 -2.13 2.13 -2.51
C VAL A 28 -0.66 1.85 -2.84
N ASP A 29 0.08 2.90 -3.15
CA ASP A 29 1.50 2.82 -3.48
C ASP A 29 2.36 2.94 -2.20
N ILE A 30 1.90 3.72 -1.22
CA ILE A 30 2.62 4.01 0.03
C ILE A 30 1.65 3.93 1.21
N ILE A 31 2.12 3.39 2.35
CA ILE A 31 1.44 3.45 3.64
C ILE A 31 2.35 4.14 4.63
N VAL A 32 1.85 5.16 5.33
CA VAL A 32 2.57 5.87 6.39
C VAL A 32 1.92 5.53 7.73
N THR A 33 2.75 5.15 8.70
CA THR A 33 2.37 4.89 10.08
C THR A 33 3.16 5.78 11.04
N GLU A 34 2.79 5.72 12.32
CA GLU A 34 3.54 6.34 13.42
C GLU A 34 4.98 5.78 13.58
N GLU A 35 5.27 4.62 12.98
CA GLU A 35 6.59 3.97 13.03
C GLU A 35 7.43 4.21 11.76
N GLY A 36 6.83 4.67 10.66
CA GLY A 36 7.56 4.93 9.42
C GLY A 36 6.76 4.74 8.13
N VAL A 37 7.47 4.47 7.03
CA VAL A 37 6.90 4.42 5.67
C VAL A 37 7.07 3.04 5.04
N LEU A 38 5.96 2.41 4.64
CA LEU A 38 5.94 1.16 3.90
C LEU A 38 5.65 1.42 2.42
N HIS A 39 6.54 0.93 1.55
CA HIS A 39 6.37 1.02 0.11
C HIS A 39 5.71 -0.28 -0.40
N ALA A 40 4.53 -0.17 -0.98
CA ALA A 40 3.87 -1.33 -1.59
C ALA A 40 4.63 -1.72 -2.86
N ARG A 41 5.37 -2.85 -2.83
CA ARG A 41 6.11 -3.30 -4.02
C ARG A 41 5.15 -3.55 -5.19
N PRO A 42 5.45 -3.05 -6.40
CA PRO A 42 4.75 -3.51 -7.59
C PRO A 42 5.03 -5.01 -7.79
N ARG A 43 3.99 -5.81 -8.07
CA ARG A 43 4.20 -7.16 -8.60
C ARG A 43 4.80 -7.01 -10.01
N GLY A 44 6.08 -7.31 -10.18
CA GLY A 44 6.69 -7.53 -11.50
C GLY A 44 7.86 -6.64 -11.94
N GLY A 45 8.50 -5.88 -11.05
CA GLY A 45 9.82 -5.31 -11.36
C GLY A 45 10.92 -6.29 -10.98
N ARG A 46 11.47 -7.04 -11.94
CA ARG A 46 12.80 -7.66 -11.77
C ARG A 46 13.83 -6.51 -11.68
N PRO A 47 14.92 -6.63 -10.90
CA PRO A 47 16.02 -5.66 -10.97
C PRO A 47 16.55 -5.51 -12.40
#